data_AF-A0A931VGI1-F1
#
_entry.id   AF-A0A931VGI1-F1
#
_cell.length_a   1.000
_cell.length_b   1.000
_cell.length_c   1.000
_cell.angle_alpha   90.00
_cell.angle_beta   90.00
_cell.angle_gamma   90.00
#
_symmetry.space_group_name_H-M   'P 1'
#
loop_
_entity.id
_entity.type
_entity.pdbx_description
1 polymer ?
#
loop_
_entity_poly.entity_id
_entity_poly.type
_entity_poly.pdbx_seq_one_letter_code
_entity_poly.pdbx_strand_id
1 'polypeptide(L)'
;AKEKGLLDAASMLGIPIRIISKEEIDSCAKNYTKSQVVTRRLGIGGVCEPAALLGGRRTRLILKKKIHKGVTVAIARENFS
;
A
#
# COMPACT_ATOMS: atom_id res chain seq x y z
N ALA A 1 14.90 -4.72 7.99
CA ALA A 1 14.50 -3.73 9.00
C ALA A 1 13.12 -4.11 9.52
N LYS A 2 12.88 -4.08 10.84
CA LYS A 2 11.60 -4.49 11.45
C LYS A 2 10.54 -3.37 11.48
N GLU A 3 10.47 -2.54 10.43
CA GLU A 3 9.46 -1.46 10.18
C GLU A 3 8.83 -0.80 11.42
N LYS A 4 9.64 -0.46 12.45
CA LYS A 4 9.15 -0.09 13.78
C LYS A 4 8.21 1.11 13.75
N GLY A 5 8.50 2.11 12.92
CA GLY A 5 7.67 3.30 12.79
C GLY A 5 6.23 3.03 12.30
N LEU A 6 6.05 2.04 11.41
CA LEU A 6 4.71 1.65 10.96
C LEU A 6 3.95 0.88 12.05
N LEU A 7 4.65 0.02 12.80
CA LEU A 7 4.08 -0.74 13.91
C LEU A 7 3.63 0.19 15.06
N ASP A 8 4.50 1.12 15.45
CA ASP A 8 4.20 2.10 16.50
C ASP A 8 3.02 3.00 16.06
N ALA A 9 2.98 3.44 14.81
CA ALA A 9 1.87 4.23 14.27
C ALA A 9 0.54 3.46 14.29
N ALA A 10 0.54 2.18 13.88
CA ALA A 10 -0.65 1.34 13.93
C ALA A 10 -1.15 1.15 15.37
N SER A 11 -0.23 0.93 16.32
CA SER A 11 -0.54 0.83 17.75
C SER A 11 -1.13 2.14 18.30
N MET A 12 -0.57 3.29 17.95
CA MET A 12 -1.09 4.60 18.39
C MET A 12 -2.47 4.90 17.81
N LEU A 13 -2.74 4.47 16.58
CA LEU A 13 -4.03 4.65 15.90
C LEU A 13 -5.08 3.62 16.32
N GLY A 14 -4.70 2.55 17.04
CA GLY A 14 -5.60 1.47 17.42
C GLY A 14 -6.14 0.67 16.22
N ILE A 15 -5.39 0.61 15.11
CA ILE A 15 -5.78 -0.09 13.89
C ILE A 15 -4.94 -1.35 13.66
N PRO A 16 -5.51 -2.41 13.07
CA PRO A 16 -4.74 -3.59 12.69
C PRO A 16 -3.74 -3.23 11.59
N ILE A 17 -2.57 -3.86 11.63
CA ILE A 17 -1.58 -3.78 10.56
C ILE A 17 -1.45 -5.12 9.86
N ARG A 18 -1.52 -5.10 8.53
CA ARG A 18 -1.26 -6.27 7.67
C ARG A 18 0.01 -6.01 6.87
N ILE A 19 0.98 -6.90 7.01
CA ILE A 19 2.20 -6.89 6.20
C ILE A 19 1.91 -7.64 4.90
N ILE A 20 2.15 -6.99 3.76
CA ILE A 20 1.94 -7.55 2.43
C ILE A 20 3.31 -7.73 1.79
N SER A 21 3.56 -8.95 1.32
CA SER A 21 4.84 -9.34 0.71
C SER A 21 5.06 -8.66 -0.65
N LYS A 22 6.31 -8.66 -1.11
CA LYS A 22 6.65 -8.13 -2.43
C LYS A 22 5.96 -8.95 -3.54
N GLU A 23 5.88 -10.26 -3.34
CA GLU A 23 5.28 -11.23 -4.26
C GLU A 23 3.76 -10.98 -4.38
N GLU A 24 3.08 -10.74 -3.25
CA GLU A 24 1.67 -10.32 -3.26
C GLU A 24 1.49 -9.01 -4.03
N ILE A 25 2.36 -8.01 -3.81
CA ILE A 25 2.29 -6.73 -4.53
C ILE A 25 2.50 -6.92 -6.04
N ASP A 26 3.46 -7.76 -6.44
CA ASP A 26 3.76 -8.02 -7.84
C ASP A 26 2.60 -8.75 -8.56
N SER A 27 1.90 -9.61 -7.84
CA SER A 27 0.69 -10.29 -8.32
C SER A 27 -0.55 -9.39 -8.43
N CYS A 28 -0.47 -8.12 -7.99
CA CYS A 28 -1.60 -7.21 -7.99
C CYS A 28 -2.01 -6.83 -9.42
N ALA A 29 -3.04 -7.48 -9.95
CA ALA A 29 -3.58 -7.22 -11.29
C ALA A 29 -4.43 -5.92 -11.37
N LYS A 30 -4.66 -5.23 -10.25
CA LYS A 30 -5.48 -4.01 -10.24
C LYS A 30 -4.69 -2.81 -10.78
N ASN A 31 -5.41 -1.85 -11.37
CA ASN A 31 -4.77 -0.63 -11.87
C ASN A 31 -4.35 0.30 -10.75
N TYR A 32 -3.08 0.71 -10.78
CA TYR A 32 -2.50 1.72 -9.90
C TYR A 32 -1.38 2.47 -10.65
N THR A 33 -0.91 3.59 -10.08
CA THR A 33 0.15 4.42 -10.64
C THR A 33 1.52 3.74 -10.49
N LYS A 34 2.08 3.32 -11.62
CA LYS A 34 3.44 2.76 -11.68
C LYS A 34 4.50 3.86 -11.51
N SER A 35 5.55 3.58 -10.75
CA SER A 35 6.65 4.51 -10.47
C SER A 35 7.96 3.90 -10.95
N GLN A 36 8.59 4.55 -11.95
CA GLN A 36 9.88 4.10 -12.50
C GLN A 36 10.96 3.94 -11.43
N VAL A 37 11.00 4.83 -10.44
CA VAL A 37 11.96 4.76 -9.31
C VAL A 37 11.73 3.50 -8.47
N VAL A 38 10.47 3.18 -8.16
CA VAL A 38 10.11 1.99 -7.38
C VAL A 38 10.43 0.73 -8.18
N THR A 39 10.09 0.71 -9.46
CA THR A 39 10.39 -0.43 -10.35
C THR A 39 11.90 -0.66 -10.45
N ARG A 40 12.71 0.39 -10.61
CA ARG A 40 14.16 0.26 -10.68
C ARG A 40 14.78 -0.25 -9.37
N ARG A 41 14.27 0.18 -8.21
CA ARG A 41 14.84 -0.17 -6.89
C ARG A 41 14.33 -1.49 -6.34
N LEU A 42 13.04 -1.78 -6.52
CA LEU A 42 12.33 -2.87 -5.86
C LEU A 42 11.81 -3.92 -6.85
N GLY A 43 11.84 -3.67 -8.16
CA GLY A 43 11.32 -4.59 -9.18
C GLY A 43 9.79 -4.61 -9.30
N ILE A 44 9.07 -3.81 -8.51
CA ILE A 44 7.60 -3.73 -8.50
C ILE A 44 7.10 -2.38 -9.00
N GLY A 45 5.86 -2.32 -9.51
CA GLY A 45 5.29 -1.09 -10.05
C GLY A 45 5.08 0.03 -9.02
N GLY A 46 4.81 -0.33 -7.76
CA GLY A 46 4.44 0.61 -6.69
C GLY A 46 4.33 -0.10 -5.35
N VAL A 47 4.22 0.64 -4.25
CA VAL A 47 4.10 0.08 -2.89
C VAL A 47 2.76 0.44 -2.25
N CYS A 48 2.56 1.72 -1.90
CA CYS A 48 1.38 2.14 -1.12
C CYS A 48 0.03 1.84 -1.78
N GLU A 49 -0.11 2.05 -3.09
CA GLU A 49 -1.36 1.81 -3.81
C GLU A 49 -1.71 0.32 -3.95
N PRO A 50 -0.82 -0.56 -4.46
CA PRO A 50 -1.13 -1.99 -4.49
C PRO A 50 -1.31 -2.56 -3.08
N ALA A 51 -0.57 -2.09 -2.08
CA ALA A 51 -0.78 -2.51 -0.69
C ALA A 51 -2.19 -2.13 -0.19
N ALA A 52 -2.66 -0.90 -0.44
CA ALA A 52 -4.02 -0.49 -0.10
C ALA A 52 -5.08 -1.33 -0.85
N LEU A 53 -4.82 -1.65 -2.12
CA LEU A 53 -5.71 -2.45 -2.95
C LEU A 53 -5.78 -3.94 -2.56
N LEU A 54 -4.70 -4.51 -2.04
CA LEU A 54 -4.62 -5.90 -1.56
C LEU A 54 -5.10 -6.05 -0.12
N GLY A 55 -5.21 -4.94 0.61
CA GLY A 55 -5.66 -4.92 2.01
C GLY A 55 -7.12 -5.35 2.23
N GLY A 56 -7.94 -5.43 1.17
CA GLY A 56 -9.34 -5.85 1.25
C GLY A 56 -9.87 -6.46 -0.06
N ARG A 57 -11.16 -6.82 -0.07
CA ARG A 57 -11.89 -7.45 -1.19
C ARG A 57 -12.60 -6.41 -2.06
N ARG A 58 -12.60 -6.63 -3.39
CA ARG A 58 -13.28 -5.70 -4.35
C ARG A 58 -12.92 -4.21 -4.15
N THR A 59 -11.72 -3.93 -3.67
CA THR A 59 -11.31 -2.56 -3.31
C THR A 59 -11.10 -1.65 -4.52
N ARG A 60 -11.33 -0.35 -4.31
CA ARG A 60 -11.04 0.73 -5.27
C ARG A 60 -10.29 1.86 -4.57
N LEU A 61 -9.27 2.43 -5.22
CA LEU A 61 -8.58 3.61 -4.73
C LEU A 61 -9.53 4.81 -4.65
N ILE A 62 -9.64 5.40 -3.46
CA ILE A 62 -10.33 6.68 -3.22
C ILE A 62 -9.32 7.81 -3.00
N LEU A 63 -8.09 7.48 -2.61
CA LEU A 63 -6.94 8.36 -2.63
C LEU A 63 -5.79 7.64 -3.34
N LYS A 64 -5.40 8.16 -4.50
CA LYS A 64 -4.15 7.75 -5.18
C LYS A 64 -2.93 8.18 -4.37
N LYS A 65 -1.75 7.69 -4.74
CA LYS A 65 -0.46 7.99 -4.11
C LYS A 65 -0.32 9.47 -3.80
N LYS A 66 -0.29 9.81 -2.52
CA LYS A 66 0.02 11.14 -2.00
C LYS A 66 1.29 11.09 -1.18
N ILE A 67 2.22 12.01 -1.43
CA ILE A 67 3.43 12.17 -0.63
C ILE A 67 3.14 13.21 0.44
N HIS A 68 3.43 12.88 1.70
CA HIS A 68 3.33 13.79 2.82
C HIS A 68 4.56 13.64 3.72
N LYS A 69 5.36 14.70 3.82
CA LYS A 69 6.56 14.74 4.68
C LYS A 69 7.47 13.50 4.54
N GLY A 70 7.70 13.06 3.30
CA GLY A 70 8.54 11.89 2.98
C GLY A 70 7.85 10.53 3.08
N VAL A 71 6.60 10.45 3.54
CA VAL A 71 5.79 9.22 3.57
C VAL A 71 4.82 9.19 2.39
N THR A 72 4.66 8.03 1.75
CA THR A 72 3.64 7.84 0.70
C THR A 72 2.41 7.14 1.26
N VAL A 73 1.24 7.73 1.06
CA VAL A 73 -0.05 7.20 1.52
C VAL A 73 -0.98 7.01 0.33
N ALA A 74 -1.75 5.93 0.36
CA ALA A 74 -2.87 5.68 -0.55
C ALA A 74 -4.03 5.10 0.28
N ILE A 75 -5.27 5.34 -0.16
CA ILE A 75 -6.46 4.86 0.54
C ILE A 75 -7.33 4.12 -0.48
N ALA A 76 -7.69 2.88 -0.16
CA ALA A 76 -8.63 2.09 -0.90
C ALA A 76 -9.88 1.84 -0.05
N ARG A 77 -11.05 1.86 -0.68
CA ARG A 77 -12.31 1.50 -0.06
C ARG A 77 -12.70 0.09 -0.50
N GLU A 78 -13.00 -0.76 0.47
CA GLU A 78 -13.59 -2.09 0.25
C GLU A 78 -15.06 -1.96 -0.16
N ASN A 79 -15.54 -2.87 -1.01
CA ASN A 79 -16.96 -2.96 -1.36
C ASN A 79 -17.51 -4.33 -0.96
N PHE A 80 -18.52 -4.32 -0.08
CA PHE A 80 -19.15 -5.51 0.50
C PHE A 80 -20.49 -5.88 -0.14
N SER A 81 -20.93 -5.13 -1.14
CA SER A 81 -22.06 -5.51 -1.99
C SER A 81 -21.74 -6.76 -2.81
#